data_AF-A0A2P0B1I9-F1
#
_entry.id   AF-A0A2P0B1I9-F1
#
_cell.length_a   1.000
_cell.length_b   1.000
_cell.length_c   1.000
_cell.angle_alpha   90.00
_cell.angle_beta   90.00
_cell.angle_gamma   90.00
#
_symmetry.space_group_name_H-M   'P 1'
#
loop_
_entity.id
_entity.type
_entity.pdbx_description
1 polymer ?
#
loop_
_entity_poly.entity_id
_entity_poly.type
_entity_poly.pdbx_seq_one_letter_code
_entity_poly.pdbx_strand_id
1 'polypeptide(L)'
;MMKKPLLLATLLPGAILSLAACAVVPNAGPVVDSPREVAQQGSVVPLLQPVQLARTVVVTPMRVTEDSRCPQGVQCIQAGRVVVETRIDGPGWRQTQPLTLGEPHTVRGVTVTLVSVTPEQRADSQVKSAEYRFAFDGG
;
A
#
# COMPACT_ATOMS: atom_id res chain seq x y z
N MET A 1 -49.18 70.71 10.06
CA MET A 1 -49.08 71.46 8.79
C MET A 1 -47.69 71.25 8.23
N MET A 2 -47.59 70.67 7.02
CA MET A 2 -46.46 70.58 6.06
C MET A 2 -45.02 70.42 6.62
N LYS A 3 -44.15 69.52 6.11
CA LYS A 3 -43.90 69.12 4.72
C LYS A 3 -42.88 67.97 4.77
N LYS A 4 -43.10 66.88 4.02
CA LYS A 4 -42.04 65.93 3.65
C LYS A 4 -41.06 66.64 2.69
N PRO A 5 -39.78 66.22 2.70
CA PRO A 5 -39.16 65.95 1.42
C PRO A 5 -38.48 64.58 1.37
N LEU A 6 -38.67 64.02 0.18
CA LEU A 6 -38.12 62.82 -0.43
C LEU A 6 -36.61 63.03 -0.70
N LEU A 7 -35.72 62.15 -0.23
CA LEU A 7 -34.33 62.13 -0.68
C LEU A 7 -33.78 60.70 -0.78
N LEU A 8 -33.54 60.34 -2.04
CA LEU A 8 -32.48 59.50 -2.64
C LEU A 8 -32.25 58.06 -2.14
N ALA A 9 -32.51 57.15 -3.08
CA ALA A 9 -31.95 55.81 -3.15
C ALA A 9 -30.42 55.84 -3.36
N THR A 10 -29.71 55.04 -2.58
CA THR A 10 -28.35 54.59 -2.89
C THR A 10 -28.32 53.06 -2.81
N LEU A 11 -28.21 52.42 -3.98
CA LEU A 11 -27.89 51.01 -4.09
C LEU A 11 -26.45 50.81 -3.58
N LEU A 12 -26.29 50.07 -2.48
CA LEU A 12 -25.01 49.47 -2.12
C LEU A 12 -24.80 48.21 -2.96
N PRO A 13 -23.72 48.10 -3.77
CA PRO A 13 -23.31 46.82 -4.30
C PRO A 13 -22.72 46.00 -3.14
N GLY A 14 -23.47 45.02 -2.65
CA GLY A 14 -22.97 44.02 -1.73
C GLY A 14 -21.90 43.18 -2.43
N ALA A 15 -20.64 43.45 -2.11
CA ALA A 15 -19.51 42.60 -2.51
C ALA A 15 -19.63 41.27 -1.75
N ILE A 16 -20.23 40.27 -2.39
CA ILE A 16 -20.22 38.89 -1.92
C ILE A 16 -18.80 38.36 -2.16
N LEU A 17 -17.93 38.48 -1.15
CA LEU A 17 -16.67 37.74 -1.11
C LEU A 17 -17.00 36.26 -0.90
N SER A 18 -17.06 35.50 -1.99
CA SER A 18 -17.08 34.04 -1.96
C SER A 18 -15.72 33.55 -1.44
N LEU A 19 -15.61 33.23 -0.15
CA LEU A 19 -14.46 32.50 0.37
C LEU A 19 -14.48 31.08 -0.21
N ALA A 20 -13.69 30.84 -1.26
CA ALA A 20 -13.34 29.49 -1.70
C ALA A 20 -12.41 28.87 -0.65
N ALA A 21 -12.99 28.20 0.35
CA ALA A 21 -12.23 27.39 1.30
C ALA A 21 -11.90 26.05 0.64
N CYS A 22 -10.68 25.90 0.13
CA CYS A 22 -10.13 24.59 -0.20
C CYS A 22 -9.86 23.85 1.12
N ALA A 23 -10.78 22.99 1.54
CA ALA A 23 -10.52 22.04 2.61
C ALA A 23 -9.52 20.99 2.10
N VAL A 24 -8.25 21.14 2.46
CA VAL A 24 -7.24 20.10 2.28
C VAL A 24 -7.52 19.04 3.34
N VAL A 25 -8.18 17.94 2.95
CA VAL A 25 -8.33 16.79 3.82
C VAL A 25 -6.96 16.10 3.91
N PRO A 26 -6.35 15.98 5.10
CA PRO A 26 -5.14 15.19 5.23
C PRO A 26 -5.49 13.75 4.86
N ASN A 27 -4.90 13.26 3.78
CA ASN A 27 -5.10 11.90 3.31
C ASN A 27 -4.49 10.97 4.36
N ALA A 28 -5.32 10.38 5.23
CA ALA A 28 -4.92 9.35 6.19
C ALA A 28 -4.76 7.97 5.53
N GLY A 29 -4.70 7.93 4.20
CA GLY A 29 -4.47 6.73 3.42
C GLY A 29 -2.99 6.37 3.31
N PRO A 30 -2.68 5.12 2.92
CA PRO A 30 -1.30 4.67 2.71
C PRO A 30 -0.60 5.47 1.61
N VAL A 31 0.69 5.76 1.79
CA VAL A 31 1.50 6.56 0.86
C VAL A 31 1.86 5.72 -0.35
N VAL A 32 1.12 5.89 -1.44
CA VAL A 32 1.35 5.26 -2.74
C VAL A 32 1.40 6.32 -3.83
N ASP A 33 2.30 6.16 -4.80
CA ASP A 33 2.51 7.16 -5.87
C ASP A 33 1.28 7.33 -6.78
N SER A 34 0.47 6.26 -6.93
CA SER A 34 -0.86 6.31 -7.56
C SER A 34 -1.81 5.27 -6.96
N PRO A 35 -3.04 5.61 -6.53
CA PRO A 35 -4.02 4.62 -6.04
C PRO A 35 -4.44 3.58 -7.08
N ARG A 36 -4.27 3.88 -8.38
CA ARG A 36 -4.59 2.98 -9.49
C ARG A 36 -3.52 1.90 -9.73
N GLU A 37 -2.33 2.04 -9.14
CA GLU A 37 -1.24 1.07 -9.24
C GLU A 37 -1.21 0.08 -8.07
N VAL A 38 -2.09 0.25 -7.08
CA VAL A 38 -2.16 -0.64 -5.92
C VAL A 38 -3.08 -1.82 -6.23
N ALA A 39 -2.50 -3.02 -6.24
CA ALA A 39 -3.25 -4.25 -6.40
C ALA A 39 -4.13 -4.52 -5.17
N GLN A 40 -5.22 -5.25 -5.35
CA GLN A 40 -6.10 -5.64 -4.25
C GLN A 40 -5.56 -6.85 -3.50
N GLN A 41 -5.94 -7.03 -2.23
CA GLN A 41 -5.62 -8.22 -1.45
C GLN A 41 -5.94 -9.52 -2.21
N GLY A 42 -5.08 -10.52 -2.09
CA GLY A 42 -5.16 -11.76 -2.86
C GLY A 42 -4.61 -11.66 -4.29
N SER A 43 -4.22 -10.47 -4.77
CA SER A 43 -3.52 -10.35 -6.05
C SER A 43 -2.12 -10.95 -5.98
N VAL A 44 -1.70 -11.55 -7.08
CA VAL A 44 -0.34 -12.04 -7.30
C VAL A 44 0.46 -10.95 -8.00
N VAL A 45 1.48 -10.39 -7.34
CA VAL A 45 2.21 -9.21 -7.81
C VAL A 45 3.71 -9.45 -7.99
N PRO A 46 4.38 -8.78 -8.95
CA PRO A 46 5.84 -8.78 -9.03
C PRO A 46 6.49 -7.97 -7.90
N LEU A 47 7.82 -7.99 -7.84
CA LEU A 47 8.59 -7.05 -7.03
C LEU A 47 8.19 -5.60 -7.36
N LEU A 48 8.25 -4.74 -6.33
CA LEU A 48 8.00 -3.31 -6.35
C LEU A 48 6.55 -2.89 -6.65
N GLN A 49 5.64 -3.84 -6.88
CA GLN A 49 4.23 -3.54 -7.07
C GLN A 49 3.48 -3.59 -5.73
N PRO A 50 2.83 -2.49 -5.29
CA PRO A 50 2.13 -2.41 -4.02
C PRO A 50 0.81 -3.20 -4.02
N VAL A 51 0.45 -3.74 -2.86
CA VAL A 51 -0.81 -4.45 -2.59
C VAL A 51 -1.50 -3.84 -1.38
N GLN A 52 -2.76 -3.46 -1.53
CA GLN A 52 -3.60 -3.06 -0.41
C GLN A 52 -4.04 -4.29 0.37
N LEU A 53 -3.72 -4.32 1.66
CA LEU A 53 -4.26 -5.26 2.64
C LEU A 53 -5.25 -4.54 3.54
N ALA A 54 -6.39 -5.18 3.79
CA ALA A 54 -7.53 -4.55 4.45
C ALA A 54 -7.83 -3.14 3.88
N ARG A 55 -8.16 -2.15 4.73
CA ARG A 55 -8.44 -0.77 4.32
C ARG A 55 -7.32 0.23 4.62
N THR A 56 -6.31 -0.17 5.38
CA THR A 56 -5.39 0.77 6.05
C THR A 56 -3.92 0.49 5.78
N VAL A 57 -3.58 -0.66 5.19
CA VAL A 57 -2.19 -1.12 5.07
C VAL A 57 -1.86 -1.42 3.62
N VAL A 58 -0.73 -0.94 3.14
CA VAL A 58 -0.18 -1.33 1.84
C VAL A 58 1.14 -2.04 2.05
N VAL A 59 1.34 -3.15 1.35
CA VAL A 59 2.58 -3.91 1.35
C VAL A 59 3.22 -3.85 -0.02
N THR A 60 4.54 -3.68 -0.06
CA THR A 60 5.33 -3.70 -1.31
C THR A 60 6.47 -4.70 -1.16
N PRO A 61 6.51 -5.79 -1.94
CA PRO A 61 7.65 -6.71 -1.96
C PRO A 61 8.85 -6.01 -2.61
N MET A 62 9.91 -5.75 -1.85
CA MET A 62 11.05 -4.96 -2.34
C MET A 62 12.08 -5.84 -3.04
N ARG A 63 12.47 -6.94 -2.40
CA ARG A 63 13.44 -7.91 -2.92
C ARG A 63 13.36 -9.23 -2.15
N VAL A 64 13.73 -10.32 -2.82
CA VAL A 64 13.99 -11.60 -2.17
C VAL A 64 15.37 -11.54 -1.53
N THR A 65 15.45 -11.76 -0.22
CA THR A 65 16.71 -11.77 0.54
C THR A 65 17.24 -13.18 0.76
N GLU A 66 16.35 -14.16 0.78
CA GLU A 66 16.68 -15.58 0.81
C GLU A 66 15.66 -16.37 0.02
N ASP A 67 16.12 -17.31 -0.80
CA ASP A 67 15.31 -18.39 -1.35
C ASP A 67 16.14 -19.67 -1.33
N SER A 68 15.95 -20.45 -0.28
CA SER A 68 16.62 -21.74 -0.05
C SER A 68 15.64 -22.92 -0.16
N ARG A 69 14.44 -22.69 -0.70
CA ARG A 69 13.38 -23.70 -0.80
C ARG A 69 13.89 -24.97 -1.48
N CYS A 70 13.56 -26.12 -0.91
CA CYS A 70 13.90 -27.38 -1.55
C CYS A 70 13.32 -27.46 -2.98
N PRO A 71 14.14 -27.61 -4.03
CA PRO A 71 13.65 -27.68 -5.39
C PRO A 71 12.73 -28.88 -5.62
N GLN A 72 11.77 -28.73 -6.54
CA GLN A 72 10.90 -29.86 -6.89
C GLN A 72 11.71 -31.06 -7.40
N GLY A 73 11.38 -32.25 -6.91
CA GLY A 73 12.06 -33.49 -7.29
C GLY A 73 13.40 -33.75 -6.59
N VAL A 74 13.80 -32.90 -5.64
CA VAL A 74 15.02 -33.06 -4.85
C VAL A 74 14.68 -33.49 -3.42
N GLN A 75 15.47 -34.39 -2.85
CA GLN A 75 15.36 -34.77 -1.43
C GLN A 75 16.32 -33.91 -0.60
N CYS A 76 15.82 -32.81 -0.05
CA CYS A 76 16.61 -31.95 0.83
C CYS A 76 16.55 -32.44 2.28
N ILE A 77 17.67 -32.30 3.00
CA ILE A 77 17.75 -32.64 4.44
C ILE A 77 17.05 -31.56 5.28
N GLN A 78 16.99 -30.32 4.79
CA GLN A 78 16.28 -29.19 5.39
C GLN A 78 15.31 -28.61 4.35
N ALA A 79 14.12 -28.18 4.78
CA ALA A 79 13.07 -27.71 3.87
C ALA A 79 13.41 -26.37 3.15
N GLY A 80 14.35 -25.60 3.71
CA GLY A 80 14.66 -24.25 3.23
C GLY A 80 13.56 -23.25 3.57
N ARG A 81 13.71 -22.00 3.14
CA ARG A 81 12.67 -20.96 3.26
C ARG A 81 12.82 -19.89 2.19
N VAL A 82 11.79 -19.06 2.08
CA VAL A 82 11.87 -17.78 1.37
C VAL A 82 11.71 -16.66 2.37
N VAL A 83 12.60 -15.66 2.28
CA VAL A 83 12.47 -14.40 3.00
C VAL A 83 12.41 -13.26 1.99
N VAL A 84 11.38 -12.44 2.10
CA VAL A 84 11.16 -11.26 1.24
C VAL A 84 11.21 -10.01 2.10
N GLU A 85 12.11 -9.10 1.76
CA GLU A 85 12.10 -7.76 2.34
C GLU A 85 10.86 -7.02 1.81
N THR A 86 9.93 -6.73 2.72
CA THR A 86 8.62 -6.15 2.39
C THR A 86 8.48 -4.82 3.10
N ARG A 87 8.19 -3.77 2.33
CA ARG A 87 7.80 -2.48 2.88
C ARG A 87 6.33 -2.51 3.26
N ILE A 88 6.02 -2.12 4.48
CA ILE A 88 4.67 -2.07 5.04
C ILE A 88 4.38 -0.62 5.40
N ASP A 89 3.36 -0.08 4.74
CA ASP A 89 2.88 1.29 4.83
C ASP A 89 1.53 1.30 5.54
N GLY A 90 1.46 1.93 6.71
CA GLY A 90 0.21 2.12 7.46
C GLY A 90 -0.07 3.60 7.73
N PRO A 91 -1.12 3.93 8.51
CA PRO A 91 -1.51 5.32 8.74
C PRO A 91 -0.41 6.11 9.47
N GLY A 92 0.29 6.97 8.74
CA GLY A 92 1.38 7.81 9.28
C GLY A 92 2.67 7.06 9.61
N TRP A 93 2.85 5.81 9.18
CA TRP A 93 4.08 5.07 9.43
C TRP A 93 4.47 4.17 8.25
N ARG A 94 5.77 3.88 8.17
CA ARG A 94 6.37 3.00 7.18
C ARG A 94 7.47 2.18 7.86
N GLN A 95 7.48 0.88 7.63
CA GLN A 95 8.57 0.01 8.07
C GLN A 95 8.90 -1.03 6.99
N THR A 96 10.16 -1.43 6.93
CA THR A 96 10.61 -2.53 6.09
C THR A 96 10.87 -3.73 6.98
N GLN A 97 10.22 -4.86 6.68
CA GLN A 97 10.27 -6.06 7.49
C GLN A 97 10.62 -7.28 6.62
N PRO A 98 11.45 -8.21 7.11
CA PRO A 98 11.65 -9.49 6.47
C PRO A 98 10.44 -10.40 6.72
N LEU A 99 9.73 -10.77 5.67
CA LEU A 99 8.61 -11.72 5.77
C LEU A 99 9.04 -13.09 5.28
N THR A 100 8.90 -14.09 6.15
CA THR A 100 9.10 -15.50 5.78
C THR A 100 7.81 -16.07 5.18
N LEU A 101 7.93 -16.83 4.10
CA LEU A 101 6.78 -17.50 3.46
C LEU A 101 6.05 -18.39 4.49
N GLY A 102 4.75 -18.16 4.65
CA GLY A 102 3.86 -18.91 5.53
C GLY A 102 3.89 -18.49 7.01
N GLU A 103 4.78 -17.58 7.41
CA GLU A 103 4.88 -17.11 8.79
C GLU A 103 4.16 -15.76 8.97
N PRO A 104 3.20 -15.66 9.91
CA PRO A 104 2.57 -14.37 10.23
C PRO A 104 3.55 -13.41 10.89
N HIS A 105 3.62 -12.17 10.39
CA HIS A 105 4.46 -11.12 10.98
C HIS A 105 3.61 -9.97 11.50
N THR A 106 3.76 -9.64 12.78
CA THR A 106 3.04 -8.52 13.39
C THR A 106 3.93 -7.29 13.50
N VAL A 107 3.49 -6.18 12.91
CA VAL A 107 4.14 -4.87 13.04
C VAL A 107 3.10 -3.83 13.41
N ARG A 108 3.35 -3.06 14.47
CA ARG A 108 2.47 -1.95 14.89
C ARG A 108 1.00 -2.36 15.12
N GLY A 109 0.73 -3.63 15.45
CA GLY A 109 -0.62 -4.18 15.67
C GLY A 109 -1.32 -4.71 14.40
N VAL A 110 -0.66 -4.68 13.26
CA VAL A 110 -1.12 -5.26 11.99
C VAL A 110 -0.39 -6.58 11.77
N THR A 111 -1.13 -7.64 11.42
CA THR A 111 -0.53 -8.91 11.00
C THR A 111 -0.52 -9.00 9.48
N VAL A 112 0.65 -9.29 8.91
CA VAL A 112 0.84 -9.51 7.47
C VAL A 112 1.48 -10.89 7.28
N THR A 113 0.95 -11.67 6.34
CA THR A 113 1.52 -12.97 5.98
C THR A 113 1.88 -12.98 4.50
N LEU A 114 3.11 -13.38 4.18
CA LEU A 114 3.49 -13.77 2.81
C LEU A 114 2.94 -15.18 2.57
N VAL A 115 1.89 -15.30 1.75
CA VAL A 115 1.16 -16.58 1.59
C VAL A 115 1.55 -17.34 0.33
N SER A 116 2.20 -16.69 -0.64
CA SER A 116 2.68 -17.35 -1.85
C SER A 116 3.92 -16.68 -2.42
N VAL A 117 4.85 -17.50 -2.92
CA VAL A 117 6.02 -17.08 -3.70
C VAL A 117 6.14 -18.01 -4.90
N THR A 118 6.04 -17.45 -6.10
CA THR A 118 6.26 -18.18 -7.35
C THR A 118 7.38 -17.52 -8.16
N PRO A 119 8.08 -18.25 -9.05
CA PRO A 119 8.00 -19.69 -9.27
C PRO A 119 8.53 -20.49 -8.07
N GLU A 120 8.26 -21.80 -8.06
CA GLU A 120 8.97 -22.73 -7.18
C GLU A 120 10.46 -22.80 -7.54
N GLN A 121 11.30 -23.17 -6.57
CA GLN A 121 12.72 -23.35 -6.83
C GLN A 121 12.95 -24.55 -7.76
N ARG A 122 13.81 -24.39 -8.76
CA ARG A 122 14.19 -25.44 -9.71
C ARG A 122 15.68 -25.77 -9.55
N ALA A 123 16.03 -27.05 -9.66
CA ALA A 123 17.40 -27.51 -9.46
C ALA A 123 18.36 -27.10 -10.59
N ASP A 124 17.82 -26.84 -11.77
CA ASP A 124 18.55 -26.60 -13.03
C ASP A 124 18.68 -25.12 -13.39
N SER A 125 18.04 -24.22 -12.64
CA SER A 125 17.93 -22.81 -13.01
C SER A 125 17.80 -21.88 -11.81
N GLN A 126 18.53 -20.76 -11.87
CA GLN A 126 18.38 -19.67 -10.93
C GLN A 126 17.19 -18.79 -11.34
N VAL A 127 16.28 -18.53 -10.40
CA VAL A 127 15.13 -17.64 -10.60
C VAL A 127 15.60 -16.19 -10.68
N LYS A 128 15.26 -15.48 -11.76
CA LYS A 128 15.57 -14.05 -11.88
C LYS A 128 14.59 -13.21 -11.06
N SER A 129 15.04 -12.05 -10.58
CA SER A 129 14.22 -11.13 -9.77
C SER A 129 12.89 -10.76 -10.44
N ALA A 130 12.87 -10.58 -11.77
CA ALA A 130 11.68 -10.21 -12.52
C ALA A 130 10.64 -11.35 -12.66
N GLU A 131 11.03 -12.59 -12.42
CA GLU A 131 10.15 -13.75 -12.50
C GLU A 131 9.33 -13.94 -11.24
N TYR A 132 9.79 -13.41 -10.10
CA TYR A 132 9.08 -13.60 -8.84
C TYR A 132 7.70 -12.98 -8.85
N ARG A 133 6.76 -13.69 -8.23
CA ARG A 133 5.45 -13.16 -7.87
C ARG A 133 5.09 -13.54 -6.44
N PHE A 134 4.38 -12.64 -5.77
CA PHE A 134 4.06 -12.72 -4.35
C PHE A 134 2.56 -12.52 -4.15
N ALA A 135 1.99 -13.23 -3.18
CA ALA A 135 0.67 -12.91 -2.65
C ALA A 135 0.77 -12.72 -1.14
N PHE A 136 -0.03 -11.77 -0.64
CA PHE A 136 -0.07 -11.40 0.77
C PHE A 136 -1.49 -11.49 1.29
N ASP A 137 -1.61 -11.78 2.59
CA ASP A 137 -2.87 -11.79 3.32
C ASP A 137 -2.71 -11.11 4.70
N GLY A 138 -3.83 -10.86 5.36
CA GLY A 138 -3.92 -10.10 6.61
C GLY A 138 -4.27 -8.63 6.37
N GLY A 139 -3.75 -7.76 7.25
CA GLY A 139 -4.14 -6.34 7.32
C GLY A 139 -5.09 -6.03 8.47
#